data_AF-A0A353C558-F1
#
_entry.id   AF-A0A353C558-F1
#
_cell.length_a   1.000
_cell.length_b   1.000
_cell.length_c   1.000
_cell.angle_alpha   90.00
_cell.angle_beta   90.00
_cell.angle_gamma   90.00
#
_symmetry.space_group_name_H-M   'P 1'
#
loop_
_entity.id
_entity.type
_entity.pdbx_description
1 polymer ?
#
loop_
_entity_poly.entity_id
_entity_poly.type
_entity_poly.pdbx_seq_one_letter_code
_entity_poly.pdbx_strand_id
1 'polypeptide(L)'
;MKTRPNLINFFYLVGSGLIVQLAGAIYRIWLARSIGPEGLGLLQMIYPVYRLLSGVATIGLPTALTKWVSEYLACRQYHKITALKKWAGRIVLIASIVIGALLYMAAPFLSRSIFTDSRIQESLYIVAFAIPFSALSAIYRGYFQGCSLMAPTAVSEIAEQLIEIVSTLLLVEICLSISPFTKFAAPVFGLTLGEITCFLTLILFFKNYHPGSPQLSIVTPPSDQSLPQRQIFRYSWPILLNQVVVSISLASEGIIIPHLLISSGLAASASTGLFGKLTGMAEPIAYFPLLFAAPLGSVLSPQVSSAFKTKSFGKLLRKISLFYLAATCFCLLAFILIMWLAAPLARFLY
;
A
#
# COMPACT_ATOMS: atom_id res chain seq x y z
N MET A 1 -31.48 -20.18 -9.18
CA MET A 1 -30.96 -20.44 -7.82
C MET A 1 -29.43 -20.63 -7.88
N LYS A 2 -28.63 -19.55 -7.95
CA LYS A 2 -27.15 -19.61 -8.11
C LYS A 2 -26.49 -18.28 -7.68
N THR A 3 -26.42 -17.98 -6.38
CA THR A 3 -25.71 -16.78 -5.86
C THR A 3 -25.27 -16.93 -4.40
N ARG A 4 -24.42 -17.90 -4.06
CA ARG A 4 -23.69 -17.95 -2.77
C ARG A 4 -22.18 -18.29 -2.81
N PRO A 5 -21.36 -17.92 -3.82
CA PRO A 5 -19.89 -18.01 -3.67
C PRO A 5 -19.22 -16.78 -3.00
N ASN A 6 -19.90 -15.63 -2.88
CA ASN A 6 -19.19 -14.36 -2.61
C ASN A 6 -19.13 -13.92 -1.13
N LEU A 7 -19.95 -14.47 -0.23
CA LEU A 7 -19.91 -14.07 1.19
C LEU A 7 -18.73 -14.68 1.93
N ILE A 8 -18.40 -15.94 1.66
CA ILE A 8 -17.30 -16.64 2.32
C ILE A 8 -15.96 -16.02 1.90
N ASN A 9 -15.76 -15.75 0.61
CA ASN A 9 -14.57 -15.04 0.12
C ASN A 9 -14.47 -13.62 0.69
N PHE A 10 -15.60 -12.94 0.91
CA PHE A 10 -15.65 -11.64 1.55
C PHE A 10 -15.24 -11.71 3.03
N PHE A 11 -15.77 -12.68 3.80
CA PHE A 11 -15.36 -12.90 5.18
C PHE A 11 -13.88 -13.31 5.31
N TYR A 12 -13.37 -14.11 4.39
CA TYR A 12 -11.93 -14.41 4.33
C TYR A 12 -11.10 -13.16 4.05
N LEU A 13 -11.49 -12.33 3.09
CA LEU A 13 -10.77 -11.09 2.75
C LEU A 13 -10.80 -10.06 3.90
N VAL A 14 -11.95 -9.88 4.53
CA VAL A 14 -12.11 -8.97 5.68
C VAL A 14 -11.37 -9.51 6.90
N GLY A 15 -11.49 -10.81 7.19
CA GLY A 15 -10.78 -11.46 8.30
C GLY A 15 -9.26 -11.43 8.12
N SER A 16 -8.77 -11.77 6.92
CA SER A 16 -7.34 -11.71 6.61
C SER A 16 -6.81 -10.27 6.64
N GLY A 17 -7.57 -9.32 6.10
CA GLY A 17 -7.21 -7.90 6.12
C GLY A 17 -7.12 -7.35 7.54
N LEU A 18 -8.06 -7.73 8.42
CA LEU A 18 -8.00 -7.35 9.84
C LEU A 18 -6.81 -7.98 10.56
N ILE A 19 -6.48 -9.25 10.29
CA ILE A 19 -5.30 -9.91 10.88
C ILE A 19 -4.02 -9.21 10.43
N VAL A 20 -3.88 -8.89 9.14
CA VAL A 20 -2.71 -8.18 8.60
C VAL A 20 -2.61 -6.77 9.20
N GLN A 21 -3.73 -6.04 9.32
CA GLN A 21 -3.75 -4.72 9.94
C GLN A 21 -3.40 -4.76 11.43
N LEU A 22 -3.90 -5.75 12.17
CA LEU A 22 -3.57 -5.95 13.59
C LEU A 22 -2.09 -6.31 13.76
N ALA A 23 -1.57 -7.22 12.95
CA ALA A 23 -0.15 -7.57 12.94
C ALA A 23 0.72 -6.35 12.63
N GLY A 24 0.32 -5.54 11.64
CA GLY A 24 0.99 -4.28 11.30
C GLY A 24 0.94 -3.25 12.43
N ALA A 25 -0.17 -3.16 13.17
CA ALA A 25 -0.29 -2.27 14.32
C ALA A 25 0.64 -2.70 15.48
N ILE A 26 0.67 -4.00 15.80
CA ILE A 26 1.56 -4.57 16.82
C ILE A 26 3.03 -4.35 16.41
N TYR A 27 3.36 -4.60 15.14
CA TYR A 27 4.68 -4.33 14.58
C TYR A 27 5.10 -2.87 14.76
N ARG A 28 4.21 -1.92 14.46
CA ARG A 28 4.50 -0.48 14.67
C ARG A 28 4.77 -0.15 16.13
N ILE A 29 4.00 -0.72 17.07
CA ILE A 29 4.23 -0.53 18.51
C ILE A 29 5.60 -1.09 18.92
N TRP A 30 5.93 -2.30 18.48
CA TRP A 30 7.25 -2.89 18.73
C TRP A 30 8.36 -2.00 18.18
N LEU A 31 8.22 -1.55 16.93
CA LEU A 31 9.22 -0.74 16.25
C LEU A 31 9.44 0.61 16.93
N ALA A 32 8.37 1.20 17.45
CA ALA A 32 8.41 2.41 18.26
C ALA A 32 9.25 2.25 19.53
N ARG A 33 9.13 1.11 20.22
CA ARG A 33 9.90 0.80 21.42
C ARG A 33 11.35 0.46 21.10
N SER A 34 11.58 -0.26 20.00
CA SER A 34 12.92 -0.72 19.63
C SER A 34 13.79 0.40 19.09
N ILE A 35 13.28 1.22 18.18
CA ILE A 35 14.06 2.27 17.49
C ILE A 35 13.88 3.65 18.12
N GLY A 36 12.81 3.84 18.88
CA GLY A 36 12.48 5.10 19.52
C GLY A 36 11.79 6.09 18.56
N PRO A 37 11.33 7.23 19.10
CA PRO A 37 10.54 8.20 18.36
C PRO A 37 11.31 8.87 17.23
N GLU A 38 12.61 9.08 17.38
CA GLU A 38 13.45 9.66 16.33
C GLU A 38 13.53 8.77 15.10
N GLY A 39 13.76 7.46 15.29
CA GLY A 39 13.81 6.53 14.18
C GLY A 39 12.48 6.36 13.47
N LEU A 40 11.38 6.36 14.23
CA LEU A 40 10.05 6.43 13.64
C LEU A 40 9.85 7.68 12.80
N GLY A 41 10.31 8.84 13.27
CA GLY A 41 10.23 10.09 12.51
C GLY A 41 10.93 9.99 11.17
N LEU A 42 12.14 9.43 11.13
CA LEU A 42 12.88 9.21 9.88
C LEU A 42 12.09 8.29 8.92
N LEU A 43 11.56 7.16 9.41
CA LEU A 43 10.77 6.24 8.58
C LEU A 43 9.51 6.89 8.01
N GLN A 44 8.82 7.70 8.82
CA GLN A 44 7.60 8.38 8.43
C GLN A 44 7.85 9.51 7.43
N MET A 45 9.08 10.04 7.34
CA MET A 45 9.49 10.91 6.23
C MET A 45 9.71 10.12 4.93
N ILE A 46 10.21 8.90 5.03
CA ILE A 46 10.60 8.07 3.86
C ILE A 46 9.39 7.38 3.22
N TYR A 47 8.43 6.87 4.00
CA TYR A 47 7.29 6.13 3.46
C TYR A 47 6.44 6.92 2.45
N PRO A 48 6.12 8.21 2.66
CA PRO A 48 5.42 9.01 1.65
C PRO A 48 6.21 9.18 0.35
N VAL A 49 7.54 9.34 0.44
CA VAL A 49 8.42 9.43 -0.75
C VAL A 49 8.40 8.12 -1.52
N TYR A 50 8.56 7.00 -0.81
CA TYR A 50 8.44 5.67 -1.40
C TYR A 50 7.10 5.47 -2.11
N ARG A 51 6.00 5.78 -1.42
CA ARG A 51 4.64 5.66 -1.96
C ARG A 51 4.45 6.53 -3.20
N LEU A 52 4.95 7.76 -3.19
CA LEU A 52 4.90 8.68 -4.33
C LEU A 52 5.62 8.09 -5.53
N LEU A 53 6.87 7.65 -5.36
CA LEU A 53 7.71 7.19 -6.46
C LEU A 53 7.23 5.85 -7.03
N SER A 54 6.82 4.91 -6.18
CA SER A 54 6.18 3.66 -6.62
C SER A 54 4.84 3.90 -7.32
N GLY A 55 4.04 4.87 -6.84
CA GLY A 55 2.79 5.27 -7.49
C GLY A 55 3.03 5.86 -8.88
N VAL A 56 4.01 6.76 -9.02
CA VAL A 56 4.41 7.34 -10.31
C VAL A 56 4.98 6.28 -11.24
N ALA A 57 5.79 5.34 -10.74
CA ALA A 57 6.35 4.24 -11.53
C ALA A 57 5.29 3.33 -12.14
N THR A 58 4.19 3.12 -11.42
CA THR A 58 3.07 2.29 -11.91
C THR A 58 2.07 3.06 -12.76
N ILE A 59 2.10 4.40 -12.75
CA ILE A 59 1.21 5.29 -13.51
C ILE A 59 -0.29 4.94 -13.29
N GLY A 60 -0.66 4.36 -12.14
CA GLY A 60 -2.04 3.88 -11.92
C GLY A 60 -2.49 2.77 -12.89
N LEU A 61 -1.55 2.05 -13.52
CA LEU A 61 -1.84 0.91 -14.40
C LEU A 61 -2.42 -0.32 -13.68
N PRO A 62 -2.10 -0.65 -12.41
CA PRO A 62 -2.64 -1.83 -11.73
C PRO A 62 -4.18 -1.89 -11.72
N THR A 63 -4.83 -0.77 -11.41
CA THR A 63 -6.30 -0.66 -11.38
C THR A 63 -6.92 -0.71 -12.78
N ALA A 64 -6.27 -0.09 -13.77
CA ALA A 64 -6.68 -0.21 -15.16
C ALA A 64 -6.54 -1.66 -15.65
N LEU A 65 -5.47 -2.34 -15.28
CA LEU A 65 -5.23 -3.74 -15.62
C LEU A 65 -6.33 -4.62 -15.05
N THR A 66 -6.74 -4.42 -13.79
CA THR A 66 -7.88 -5.13 -13.20
C THR A 66 -9.14 -4.99 -14.06
N LYS A 67 -9.47 -3.76 -14.49
CA LYS A 67 -10.64 -3.49 -15.34
C LYS A 67 -10.51 -4.18 -16.71
N TRP A 68 -9.46 -3.87 -17.46
CA TRP A 68 -9.30 -4.34 -18.84
C TRP A 68 -9.10 -5.86 -18.95
N VAL A 69 -8.40 -6.47 -17.98
CA VAL A 69 -8.28 -7.94 -17.92
C VAL A 69 -9.64 -8.57 -17.67
N SER A 70 -10.46 -8.03 -16.76
CA SER A 70 -11.81 -8.55 -16.51
C SER A 70 -12.72 -8.46 -17.74
N GLU A 71 -12.62 -7.37 -18.51
CA GLU A 71 -13.38 -7.13 -19.74
C GLU A 71 -12.94 -8.10 -20.86
N TYR A 72 -11.64 -8.21 -21.11
CA TYR A 72 -11.12 -9.14 -22.12
C TYR A 72 -11.38 -10.61 -21.74
N LEU A 73 -11.37 -10.94 -20.44
CA LEU A 73 -11.68 -12.28 -19.96
C LEU A 73 -13.15 -12.62 -20.17
N ALA A 74 -14.07 -11.68 -19.93
CA ALA A 74 -15.49 -11.84 -20.23
C ALA A 74 -15.75 -12.08 -21.73
N CYS A 75 -14.97 -11.42 -22.60
CA CYS A 75 -15.03 -11.62 -24.06
C CYS A 75 -14.16 -12.77 -24.59
N ARG A 76 -13.52 -13.58 -23.72
CA ARG A 76 -12.59 -14.67 -24.09
C ARG A 76 -11.42 -14.25 -24.98
N GLN A 77 -10.98 -12.99 -24.90
CA GLN A 77 -9.89 -12.42 -25.69
C GLN A 77 -8.52 -12.61 -24.99
N TYR A 78 -8.10 -13.86 -24.77
CA TYR A 78 -6.88 -14.20 -24.02
C TYR A 78 -5.58 -13.63 -24.62
N HIS A 79 -5.54 -13.47 -25.94
CA HIS A 79 -4.41 -12.84 -26.63
C HIS A 79 -4.21 -11.38 -26.20
N LYS A 80 -5.31 -10.60 -26.07
CA LYS A 80 -5.24 -9.21 -25.61
C LYS A 80 -4.84 -9.10 -24.14
N ILE A 81 -5.27 -10.04 -23.29
CA ILE A 81 -4.82 -10.14 -21.90
C ILE A 81 -3.30 -10.32 -21.83
N THR A 82 -2.75 -11.23 -22.64
CA THR A 82 -1.31 -11.51 -22.66
C THR A 82 -0.52 -10.33 -23.21
N ALA A 83 -1.01 -9.69 -24.27
CA ALA A 83 -0.41 -8.48 -24.85
C ALA A 83 -0.42 -7.32 -23.84
N LEU A 84 -1.56 -7.08 -23.18
CA LEU A 84 -1.74 -6.01 -22.20
C LEU A 84 -0.79 -6.18 -21.02
N LYS A 85 -0.68 -7.39 -20.46
CA LYS A 85 0.26 -7.70 -19.38
C LYS A 85 1.70 -7.47 -19.79
N LYS A 86 2.12 -7.97 -20.97
CA LYS A 86 3.49 -7.78 -21.47
C LYS A 86 3.82 -6.30 -21.69
N TRP A 87 2.87 -5.54 -22.25
CA TRP A 87 3.02 -4.11 -22.48
C TRP A 87 3.12 -3.33 -21.16
N ALA A 88 2.17 -3.54 -20.25
CA ALA A 88 2.14 -2.87 -18.95
C ALA A 88 3.38 -3.22 -18.11
N GLY A 89 3.77 -4.50 -18.04
CA GLY A 89 4.96 -4.94 -17.31
C GLY A 89 6.25 -4.33 -17.86
N ARG A 90 6.40 -4.21 -19.18
CA ARG A 90 7.58 -3.57 -19.81
C ARG A 90 7.65 -2.07 -19.48
N ILE A 91 6.55 -1.35 -19.64
CA ILE A 91 6.52 0.09 -19.36
C ILE A 91 6.82 0.36 -17.88
N VAL A 92 6.16 -0.39 -16.98
CA VAL A 92 6.35 -0.22 -15.54
C VAL A 92 7.76 -0.61 -15.10
N LEU A 93 8.35 -1.66 -15.67
CA LEU A 93 9.74 -2.03 -15.40
C LEU A 93 10.71 -0.92 -15.80
N ILE A 94 10.56 -0.37 -17.00
CA ILE A 94 11.44 0.70 -17.48
C ILE A 94 11.24 1.95 -16.61
N ALA A 95 9.99 2.33 -16.35
CA ALA A 95 9.67 3.50 -15.52
C ALA A 95 10.21 3.34 -14.09
N SER A 96 10.05 2.18 -13.47
CA SER A 96 10.50 1.92 -12.10
C SER A 96 12.02 1.90 -11.96
N ILE A 97 12.74 1.35 -12.95
CA ILE A 97 14.21 1.41 -12.99
C ILE A 97 14.68 2.86 -13.16
N VAL A 98 14.08 3.62 -14.07
CA VAL A 98 14.43 5.03 -14.28
C VAL A 98 14.17 5.85 -13.02
N ILE A 99 13.01 5.68 -12.39
CA ILE A 99 12.65 6.39 -11.15
C ILE A 99 13.56 5.98 -9.99
N GLY A 100 13.86 4.68 -9.85
CA GLY A 100 14.82 4.20 -8.85
C GLY A 100 16.22 4.78 -9.06
N ALA A 101 16.72 4.81 -10.30
CA ALA A 101 18.00 5.42 -10.62
C ALA A 101 18.03 6.92 -10.34
N LEU A 102 16.96 7.65 -10.71
CA LEU A 102 16.83 9.08 -10.40
C LEU A 102 16.79 9.32 -8.90
N LEU A 103 16.09 8.49 -8.12
CA LEU A 103 16.09 8.59 -6.66
C LEU A 103 17.48 8.34 -6.08
N TYR A 104 18.19 7.31 -6.57
CA TYR A 104 19.55 7.01 -6.13
C TYR A 104 20.48 8.21 -6.36
N MET A 105 20.42 8.83 -7.54
CA MET A 105 21.22 10.02 -7.84
C MET A 105 20.79 11.25 -7.02
N ALA A 106 19.48 11.40 -6.76
CA ALA A 106 18.93 12.52 -6.01
C ALA A 106 19.05 12.35 -4.48
N ALA A 107 19.34 11.15 -3.97
CA ALA A 107 19.35 10.87 -2.53
C ALA A 107 20.26 11.79 -1.70
N PRO A 108 21.51 12.13 -2.13
CA PRO A 108 22.32 13.11 -1.42
C PRO A 108 21.71 14.52 -1.40
N PHE A 109 21.08 14.93 -2.51
CA PHE A 109 20.44 16.24 -2.62
C PHE A 109 19.19 16.32 -1.74
N LEU A 110 18.34 15.30 -1.79
CA LEU A 110 17.14 15.16 -0.96
C LEU A 110 17.50 15.17 0.53
N SER A 111 18.50 14.38 0.94
CA SER A 111 18.89 14.26 2.34
C SER A 111 19.50 15.54 2.93
N ARG A 112 20.15 16.39 2.11
CA ARG A 112 20.81 17.61 2.58
C ARG A 112 19.96 18.88 2.44
N SER A 113 19.12 18.94 1.41
CA SER A 113 18.44 20.18 1.01
C SER A 113 16.95 20.17 1.35
N ILE A 114 16.33 18.99 1.37
CA ILE A 114 14.89 18.84 1.60
C ILE A 114 14.64 18.30 3.00
N PHE A 115 15.31 17.20 3.35
CA PHE A 115 15.21 16.62 4.68
C PHE A 115 16.19 17.26 5.65
N THR A 116 15.79 17.33 6.91
CA THR A 116 16.55 17.94 8.01
C THR A 116 17.62 17.02 8.59
N ASP A 117 17.69 15.76 8.13
CA ASP A 117 18.52 14.71 8.74
C ASP A 117 19.33 13.92 7.71
N SER A 118 20.65 13.89 7.88
CA SER A 118 21.57 13.18 7.00
C SER A 118 21.45 11.65 7.08
N ARG A 119 20.84 11.11 8.15
CA ARG A 119 20.61 9.67 8.32
C ARG A 119 19.66 9.07 7.29
N ILE A 120 18.84 9.90 6.65
CA ILE A 120 17.85 9.48 5.67
C ILE A 120 18.51 8.99 4.38
N GLN A 121 19.73 9.45 4.09
CA GLN A 121 20.43 9.13 2.84
C GLN A 121 20.54 7.62 2.57
N GLU A 122 20.96 6.83 3.57
CA GLU A 122 21.09 5.37 3.43
C GLU A 122 19.75 4.72 3.12
N SER A 123 18.69 5.18 3.79
CA SER A 123 17.34 4.67 3.58
C SER A 123 16.79 5.00 2.19
N LEU A 124 17.11 6.17 1.63
CA LEU A 124 16.71 6.54 0.28
C LEU A 124 17.36 5.63 -0.78
N TYR A 125 18.61 5.19 -0.58
CA TYR A 125 19.25 4.23 -1.48
C TYR A 125 18.55 2.87 -1.45
N ILE A 126 18.15 2.41 -0.27
CA ILE A 126 17.45 1.13 -0.11
C ILE A 126 16.07 1.20 -0.77
N VAL A 127 15.34 2.32 -0.57
CA VAL A 127 14.06 2.57 -1.25
C VAL A 127 14.22 2.58 -2.77
N ALA A 128 15.28 3.20 -3.30
CA ALA A 128 15.53 3.21 -4.75
C ALA A 128 15.60 1.81 -5.34
N PHE A 129 16.14 0.85 -4.59
CA PHE A 129 16.19 -0.56 -4.96
C PHE A 129 14.83 -1.29 -4.79
N ALA A 130 13.99 -0.86 -3.85
CA ALA A 130 12.66 -1.45 -3.61
C ALA A 130 11.67 -1.18 -4.76
N ILE A 131 11.73 0.01 -5.36
CA ILE A 131 10.72 0.55 -6.30
C ILE A 131 10.44 -0.41 -7.47
N PRO A 132 11.43 -1.02 -8.16
CA PRO A 132 11.16 -1.97 -9.24
C PRO A 132 10.33 -3.18 -8.82
N PHE A 133 10.62 -3.77 -7.66
CA PHE A 133 9.91 -4.95 -7.17
C PHE A 133 8.46 -4.60 -6.80
N SER A 134 8.26 -3.49 -6.12
CA SER A 134 6.91 -3.00 -5.78
C SER A 134 6.07 -2.71 -7.01
N ALA A 135 6.65 -2.00 -7.98
CA ALA A 135 5.93 -1.62 -9.19
C ALA A 135 5.52 -2.84 -10.02
N LEU A 136 6.40 -3.85 -10.13
CA LEU A 136 6.08 -5.11 -10.79
C LEU A 136 5.03 -5.92 -10.03
N SER A 137 5.18 -6.05 -8.71
CA SER A 137 4.20 -6.71 -7.83
C SER A 137 2.80 -6.14 -8.03
N ALA A 138 2.68 -4.81 -8.10
CA ALA A 138 1.40 -4.14 -8.34
C ALA A 138 0.77 -4.54 -9.69
N ILE A 139 1.56 -4.71 -10.75
CA ILE A 139 1.08 -5.17 -12.06
C ILE A 139 0.59 -6.62 -12.01
N TYR A 140 1.32 -7.52 -11.34
CA TYR A 140 0.86 -8.90 -11.18
C TYR A 140 -0.40 -8.98 -10.33
N ARG A 141 -0.50 -8.19 -9.24
CA ARG A 141 -1.73 -8.07 -8.43
C ARG A 141 -2.90 -7.60 -9.28
N GLY A 142 -2.73 -6.55 -10.08
CA GLY A 142 -3.78 -6.05 -10.99
C GLY A 142 -4.23 -7.10 -12.01
N TYR A 143 -3.30 -7.92 -12.53
CA TYR A 143 -3.62 -9.03 -13.41
C TYR A 143 -4.47 -10.10 -12.71
N PHE A 144 -4.04 -10.58 -11.54
CA PHE A 144 -4.78 -11.62 -10.79
C PHE A 144 -6.14 -11.12 -10.32
N GLN A 145 -6.22 -9.88 -9.83
CA GLN A 145 -7.48 -9.24 -9.46
C GLN A 145 -8.43 -9.14 -10.66
N GLY A 146 -7.92 -8.78 -11.85
CA GLY A 146 -8.70 -8.74 -13.09
C GLY A 146 -9.22 -10.11 -13.53
N CYS A 147 -8.45 -11.17 -13.27
CA CYS A 147 -8.89 -12.55 -13.42
C CYS A 147 -9.87 -13.04 -12.34
N SER A 148 -10.30 -12.16 -11.42
CA SER A 148 -11.13 -12.49 -10.25
C SER A 148 -10.48 -13.49 -9.28
N LEU A 149 -9.15 -13.58 -9.27
CA LEU A 149 -8.37 -14.43 -8.38
C LEU A 149 -7.79 -13.59 -7.24
N MET A 150 -8.41 -13.72 -6.08
CA MET A 150 -7.98 -12.96 -4.90
C MET A 150 -6.91 -13.70 -4.08
N ALA A 151 -6.79 -15.03 -4.23
CA ALA A 151 -5.84 -15.83 -3.46
C ALA A 151 -4.37 -15.44 -3.68
N PRO A 152 -3.86 -15.25 -4.92
CA PRO A 152 -2.47 -14.84 -5.11
C PRO A 152 -2.17 -13.47 -4.50
N THR A 153 -3.10 -12.54 -4.61
CA THR A 153 -2.97 -11.19 -4.01
C THR A 153 -2.90 -11.29 -2.49
N ALA A 154 -3.85 -11.97 -1.86
CA ALA A 154 -3.91 -12.10 -0.40
C ALA A 154 -2.69 -12.84 0.18
N VAL A 155 -2.27 -13.93 -0.45
CA VAL A 155 -1.07 -14.69 -0.01
C VAL A 155 0.19 -13.85 -0.19
N SER A 156 0.33 -13.12 -1.31
CA SER A 156 1.49 -12.24 -1.52
C SER A 156 1.58 -11.11 -0.49
N GLU A 157 0.43 -10.55 -0.09
CA GLU A 157 0.35 -9.46 0.90
C GLU A 157 0.68 -9.94 2.31
N ILE A 158 0.17 -11.13 2.69
CA ILE A 158 0.54 -11.76 3.96
C ILE A 158 2.03 -12.11 3.99
N ALA A 159 2.56 -12.69 2.90
CA ALA A 159 3.97 -13.04 2.81
C ALA A 159 4.89 -11.81 2.85
N GLU A 160 4.52 -10.74 2.15
CA GLU A 160 5.19 -9.43 2.19
C GLU A 160 5.27 -8.91 3.61
N GLN A 161 4.12 -8.80 4.29
CA GLN A 161 4.05 -8.26 5.64
C GLN A 161 4.81 -9.13 6.65
N LEU A 162 4.71 -10.46 6.55
CA LEU A 162 5.42 -11.37 7.45
C LEU A 162 6.94 -11.27 7.27
N ILE A 163 7.44 -11.29 6.04
CA ILE A 163 8.88 -11.18 5.79
C ILE A 163 9.38 -9.79 6.17
N GLU A 164 8.64 -8.72 5.88
CA GLU A 164 9.00 -7.36 6.33
C GLU A 164 9.16 -7.30 7.85
N ILE A 165 8.17 -7.83 8.60
CA ILE A 165 8.21 -7.83 10.06
C ILE A 165 9.40 -8.67 10.55
N VAL A 166 9.50 -9.93 10.14
CA VAL A 166 10.54 -10.85 10.64
C VAL A 166 11.94 -10.34 10.29
N SER A 167 12.15 -9.89 9.06
CA SER A 167 13.45 -9.34 8.65
C SER A 167 13.77 -8.03 9.37
N THR A 168 12.81 -7.14 9.59
CA THR A 168 13.03 -5.92 10.37
C THR A 168 13.39 -6.24 11.81
N LEU A 169 12.68 -7.17 12.46
CA LEU A 169 12.98 -7.60 13.84
C LEU A 169 14.43 -8.07 13.94
N LEU A 170 14.83 -9.01 13.07
CA LEU A 170 16.19 -9.58 13.04
C LEU A 170 17.24 -8.51 12.73
N LEU A 171 17.01 -7.66 11.73
CA LEU A 171 17.99 -6.65 11.33
C LEU A 171 18.14 -5.55 12.38
N VAL A 172 17.07 -5.15 13.07
CA VAL A 172 17.15 -4.18 14.16
C VAL A 172 17.95 -4.74 15.33
N GLU A 173 17.74 -6.00 15.72
CA GLU A 173 18.53 -6.66 16.77
C GLU A 173 20.01 -6.78 16.41
N ILE A 174 20.32 -7.17 15.17
CA ILE A 174 21.71 -7.25 14.70
C ILE A 174 22.35 -5.86 14.62
N CYS A 175 21.66 -4.87 14.04
CA CYS A 175 22.23 -3.52 13.86
C CYS A 175 22.41 -2.79 15.19
N LEU A 176 21.58 -3.06 16.20
CA LEU A 176 21.75 -2.57 17.57
C LEU A 176 23.12 -2.93 18.15
N SER A 177 23.75 -4.02 17.70
CA SER A 177 25.07 -4.45 18.15
C SER A 177 26.25 -3.84 17.37
N ILE A 178 26.02 -3.31 16.16
CA ILE A 178 27.08 -2.86 15.25
C ILE A 178 27.19 -1.34 15.22
N SER A 179 26.09 -0.63 14.93
CA SER A 179 26.10 0.83 14.92
C SER A 179 24.69 1.43 15.07
N PRO A 180 24.53 2.54 15.81
CA PRO A 180 23.24 3.21 15.96
C PRO A 180 22.74 3.87 14.67
N PHE A 181 23.61 4.16 13.70
CA PHE A 181 23.25 4.81 12.44
C PHE A 181 22.51 3.83 11.51
N THR A 182 23.02 2.60 11.38
CA THR A 182 22.42 1.54 10.55
C THR A 182 21.07 1.04 11.09
N LYS A 183 20.83 1.23 12.39
CA LYS A 183 19.57 0.85 13.05
C LYS A 183 18.33 1.48 12.39
N PHE A 184 18.45 2.71 11.89
CA PHE A 184 17.33 3.41 11.25
C PHE A 184 17.02 2.92 9.84
N ALA A 185 18.00 2.32 9.16
CA ALA A 185 17.85 1.76 7.81
C ALA A 185 17.26 0.34 7.82
N ALA A 186 17.35 -0.39 8.95
CA ALA A 186 16.90 -1.78 9.07
C ALA A 186 15.42 -2.00 8.68
N PRO A 187 14.45 -1.15 9.07
CA PRO A 187 13.05 -1.32 8.65
C PRO A 187 12.84 -1.11 7.16
N VAL A 188 13.63 -0.23 6.53
CA VAL A 188 13.58 0.02 5.10
C VAL A 188 14.17 -1.17 4.32
N PHE A 189 15.20 -1.81 4.86
CA PHE A 189 15.68 -3.09 4.35
C PHE A 189 14.61 -4.18 4.50
N GLY A 190 13.91 -4.24 5.64
CA GLY A 190 12.80 -5.17 5.80
C GLY A 190 11.71 -4.96 4.76
N LEU A 191 11.37 -3.71 4.47
CA LEU A 191 10.44 -3.37 3.38
C LEU A 191 10.94 -3.87 2.01
N THR A 192 12.22 -3.72 1.68
CA THR A 192 12.76 -4.26 0.42
C THR A 192 12.63 -5.78 0.33
N LEU A 193 12.92 -6.50 1.42
CA LEU A 193 12.80 -7.96 1.46
C LEU A 193 11.34 -8.41 1.36
N GLY A 194 10.42 -7.65 1.97
CA GLY A 194 8.98 -7.83 1.81
C GLY A 194 8.57 -7.73 0.33
N GLU A 195 8.98 -6.66 -0.35
CA GLU A 195 8.65 -6.42 -1.76
C GLU A 195 9.23 -7.47 -2.71
N ILE A 196 10.46 -7.92 -2.45
CA ILE A 196 11.08 -9.03 -3.20
C ILE A 196 10.28 -10.32 -2.99
N THR A 197 9.88 -10.61 -1.74
CA THR A 197 9.05 -11.78 -1.42
C THR A 197 7.69 -11.71 -2.10
N CYS A 198 7.05 -10.55 -2.07
CA CYS A 198 5.80 -10.30 -2.79
C CYS A 198 5.96 -10.63 -4.28
N PHE A 199 7.00 -10.09 -4.91
CA PHE A 199 7.25 -10.32 -6.33
C PHE A 199 7.49 -11.80 -6.65
N LEU A 200 8.32 -12.48 -5.85
CA LEU A 200 8.62 -13.90 -5.99
C LEU A 200 7.37 -14.77 -5.83
N THR A 201 6.56 -14.53 -4.79
CA THR A 201 5.33 -15.29 -4.56
C THR A 201 4.36 -15.15 -5.75
N LEU A 202 4.19 -13.94 -6.28
CA LEU A 202 3.34 -13.68 -7.45
C LEU A 202 3.86 -14.37 -8.71
N ILE A 203 5.17 -14.43 -8.93
CA ILE A 203 5.77 -15.19 -10.03
C ILE A 203 5.52 -16.69 -9.88
N LEU A 204 5.68 -17.24 -8.67
CA LEU A 204 5.43 -18.66 -8.41
C LEU A 204 3.97 -19.04 -8.68
N PHE A 205 3.03 -18.22 -8.18
CA PHE A 205 1.62 -18.36 -8.52
C PHE A 205 1.39 -18.25 -10.02
N PHE A 206 2.04 -17.31 -10.70
CA PHE A 206 1.90 -17.13 -12.14
C PHE A 206 2.40 -18.34 -12.94
N LYS A 207 3.52 -18.94 -12.55
CA LYS A 207 4.08 -20.14 -13.20
C LYS A 207 3.15 -21.34 -13.07
N ASN A 208 2.49 -21.47 -11.92
CA ASN A 208 1.58 -22.57 -11.63
C ASN A 208 0.14 -22.30 -12.12
N TYR A 209 -0.17 -21.04 -12.47
CA TYR A 209 -1.48 -20.62 -12.92
C TYR A 209 -1.54 -20.52 -14.44
N HIS A 210 -2.12 -21.54 -15.08
CA HIS A 210 -2.51 -21.50 -16.48
C HIS A 210 -3.98 -21.10 -16.60
N PRO A 211 -4.31 -19.88 -17.09
CA PRO A 211 -5.69 -19.57 -17.42
C PRO A 211 -6.15 -20.44 -18.59
N GLY A 212 -6.82 -21.56 -18.29
CA GLY A 212 -7.52 -22.42 -19.24
C GLY A 212 -6.66 -23.19 -20.23
N SER A 213 -5.98 -24.27 -19.81
CA SER A 213 -5.66 -25.37 -20.75
C SER A 213 -6.90 -26.26 -20.91
N PRO A 214 -7.39 -26.51 -22.14
CA PRO A 214 -6.55 -27.16 -23.14
C PRO A 214 -6.48 -26.44 -24.49
N GLN A 215 -5.37 -26.70 -25.18
CA GLN A 215 -5.05 -26.39 -26.58
C GLN A 215 -4.72 -24.92 -26.90
N LEU A 216 -3.40 -24.71 -27.04
CA LEU A 216 -2.87 -23.93 -28.15
C LEU A 216 -3.45 -24.48 -29.47
N SER A 217 -4.67 -24.11 -29.82
CA SER A 217 -5.00 -24.00 -31.23
C SER A 217 -4.49 -22.65 -31.68
N ILE A 218 -3.59 -22.73 -32.63
CA ILE A 218 -3.12 -21.65 -33.50
C ILE A 218 -4.37 -21.08 -34.17
N VAL A 219 -5.12 -20.24 -33.47
CA VAL A 219 -6.12 -19.38 -34.09
C VAL A 219 -5.31 -18.18 -34.56
N THR A 220 -5.11 -18.15 -35.88
CA THR A 220 -4.54 -17.04 -36.63
C THR A 220 -4.88 -15.69 -35.99
N PRO A 221 -3.91 -14.77 -35.88
CA PRO A 221 -4.17 -13.49 -35.22
C PRO A 221 -5.26 -12.75 -36.02
N PRO A 222 -6.39 -12.36 -35.42
CA PRO A 222 -7.18 -11.31 -36.01
C PRO A 222 -6.30 -10.06 -36.07
N SER A 223 -6.39 -9.34 -37.19
CA SER A 223 -5.55 -8.23 -37.63
C SER A 223 -5.51 -7.00 -36.71
N ASP A 224 -6.21 -7.02 -35.57
CA ASP A 224 -6.29 -5.90 -34.64
C ASP A 224 -5.72 -6.27 -33.27
N GLN A 225 -4.38 -6.32 -33.21
CA GLN A 225 -3.59 -6.42 -31.97
C GLN A 225 -3.49 -5.08 -31.23
N SER A 226 -4.15 -4.03 -31.72
CA SER A 226 -4.04 -2.70 -31.12
C SER A 226 -4.68 -2.72 -29.73
N LEU A 227 -3.84 -2.58 -28.71
CA LEU A 227 -4.32 -2.29 -27.36
C LEU A 227 -4.83 -0.85 -27.36
N PRO A 228 -5.94 -0.53 -26.67
CA PRO A 228 -6.44 0.83 -26.55
C PRO A 228 -5.59 1.62 -25.55
N GLN A 229 -4.29 1.77 -25.82
CA GLN A 229 -3.29 2.37 -24.93
C GLN A 229 -3.73 3.76 -24.46
N ARG A 230 -4.26 4.58 -25.36
CA ARG A 230 -4.79 5.91 -25.04
C ARG A 230 -5.95 5.86 -24.02
N GLN A 231 -6.82 4.86 -24.12
CA GLN A 231 -7.93 4.71 -23.18
C GLN A 231 -7.46 4.15 -21.83
N ILE A 232 -6.49 3.24 -21.85
CA ILE A 232 -5.84 2.72 -20.64
C ILE A 232 -5.18 3.88 -19.88
N PHE A 233 -4.34 4.69 -20.54
CA PHE A 233 -3.71 5.86 -19.92
C PHE A 233 -4.73 6.89 -19.44
N ARG A 234 -5.76 7.20 -20.23
CA ARG A 234 -6.82 8.15 -19.81
C ARG A 234 -7.57 7.68 -18.57
N TYR A 235 -7.75 6.36 -18.40
CA TYR A 235 -8.37 5.78 -17.22
C TYR A 235 -7.43 5.79 -16.00
N SER A 236 -6.14 5.53 -16.21
CA SER A 236 -5.14 5.50 -15.14
C SER A 236 -4.72 6.89 -14.64
N TRP A 237 -4.76 7.92 -15.50
CA TRP A 237 -4.36 9.28 -15.17
C TRP A 237 -5.04 9.87 -13.92
N PRO A 238 -6.38 9.86 -13.76
CA PRO A 238 -7.01 10.38 -12.55
C PRO A 238 -6.64 9.60 -11.28
N ILE A 239 -6.37 8.30 -11.42
CA ILE A 239 -5.97 7.44 -10.30
C ILE A 239 -4.56 7.80 -9.84
N LEU A 240 -3.64 8.00 -10.80
CA LEU A 240 -2.30 8.48 -10.53
C LEU A 240 -2.34 9.85 -9.86
N LEU A 241 -3.10 10.81 -10.39
CA LEU A 241 -3.22 12.15 -9.80
C LEU A 241 -3.69 12.09 -8.35
N ASN A 242 -4.69 11.26 -8.05
CA ASN A 242 -5.15 11.09 -6.67
C ASN A 242 -4.03 10.54 -5.76
N GLN A 243 -3.28 9.53 -6.22
CA GLN A 243 -2.17 8.99 -5.43
C GLN A 243 -1.04 10.02 -5.23
N VAL A 244 -0.72 10.80 -6.26
CA VAL A 244 0.30 11.85 -6.21
C VAL A 244 -0.11 12.94 -5.23
N VAL A 245 -1.35 13.42 -5.28
CA VAL A 245 -1.87 14.44 -4.35
C VAL A 245 -1.76 13.94 -2.91
N VAL A 246 -2.26 12.74 -2.61
CA VAL A 246 -2.19 12.17 -1.26
C VAL A 246 -0.75 12.00 -0.79
N SER A 247 0.15 11.54 -1.66
CA SER A 247 1.54 11.28 -1.27
C SER A 247 2.34 12.57 -1.10
N ILE A 248 2.07 13.61 -1.90
CA ILE A 248 2.67 14.94 -1.72
C ILE A 248 2.19 15.56 -0.41
N SER A 249 0.90 15.45 -0.07
CA SER A 249 0.39 15.95 1.22
C SER A 249 1.14 15.31 2.38
N LEU A 250 1.24 13.97 2.40
CA LEU A 250 1.97 13.26 3.46
C LEU A 250 3.47 13.55 3.46
N ALA A 251 4.11 13.66 2.29
CA ALA A 251 5.52 14.01 2.20
C ALA A 251 5.77 15.45 2.69
N SER A 252 4.84 16.36 2.41
CA SER A 252 4.93 17.75 2.87
C SER A 252 4.84 17.86 4.38
N GLU A 253 4.05 17.03 5.06
CA GLU A 253 4.02 16.97 6.54
C GLU A 253 5.39 16.57 7.09
N GLY A 254 6.02 15.55 6.50
CA GLY A 254 7.37 15.09 6.87
C GLY A 254 8.50 16.08 6.58
N ILE A 255 8.23 17.16 5.84
CA ILE A 255 9.20 18.23 5.58
C ILE A 255 8.85 19.45 6.43
N ILE A 256 7.61 19.95 6.33
CA ILE A 256 7.17 21.20 6.93
C ILE A 256 7.20 21.12 8.46
N ILE A 257 6.64 20.07 9.06
CA ILE A 257 6.53 19.99 10.53
C ILE A 257 7.93 19.98 11.18
N PRO A 258 8.88 19.13 10.74
CA PRO A 258 10.21 19.13 11.31
C PRO A 258 10.98 20.45 11.09
N HIS A 259 10.86 21.07 9.92
CA HIS A 259 11.50 22.36 9.63
C HIS A 259 10.94 23.48 10.53
N LEU A 260 9.63 23.53 10.74
CA LEU A 260 9.00 24.52 11.63
C LEU A 260 9.45 24.35 13.09
N LEU A 261 9.54 23.10 13.57
CA LEU A 261 10.05 22.81 14.91
C LEU A 261 11.51 23.23 15.08
N ILE A 262 12.36 23.02 14.06
CA ILE A 262 13.74 23.51 14.07
C ILE A 262 13.77 25.04 14.09
N SER A 263 12.92 25.70 13.30
CA SER A 263 12.82 27.16 13.29
C SER A 263 12.39 27.75 14.64
N SER A 264 11.66 26.99 15.48
CA SER A 264 11.35 27.38 16.86
C SER A 264 12.51 27.20 17.85
N GLY A 265 13.67 26.73 17.40
CA GLY A 265 14.88 26.55 18.19
C GLY A 265 15.15 25.11 18.67
N LEU A 266 14.38 24.12 18.20
CA LEU A 266 14.65 22.71 18.53
C LEU A 266 15.80 22.15 17.69
N ALA A 267 16.60 21.26 18.28
CA ALA A 267 17.58 20.49 17.55
C ALA A 267 16.90 19.55 16.53
N ALA A 268 17.56 19.26 15.40
CA ALA A 268 17.03 18.39 14.34
C ALA A 268 16.58 17.01 14.87
N SER A 269 17.39 16.40 15.75
CA SER A 269 17.06 15.13 16.42
C SER A 269 15.76 15.19 17.24
N ALA A 270 15.59 16.24 18.06
CA ALA A 270 14.40 16.43 18.88
C ALA A 270 13.15 16.70 18.03
N SER A 271 13.31 17.48 16.96
CA SER A 271 12.26 17.77 15.98
C SER A 271 11.77 16.50 15.27
N THR A 272 12.70 15.69 14.74
CA THR A 272 12.39 14.38 14.13
C THR A 272 11.72 13.45 15.14
N GLY A 273 12.17 13.45 16.40
CA GLY A 273 11.54 12.70 17.49
C GLY A 273 10.09 13.11 17.77
N LEU A 274 9.79 14.42 17.79
CA LEU A 274 8.40 14.89 17.96
C LEU A 274 7.52 14.53 16.77
N PHE A 275 8.05 14.66 15.55
CA PHE A 275 7.35 14.21 14.35
C PHE A 275 7.05 12.70 14.39
N GLY A 276 8.01 11.88 14.83
CA GLY A 276 7.81 10.44 15.00
C GLY A 276 6.84 10.07 16.14
N LYS A 277 6.75 10.88 17.20
CA LYS A 277 5.69 10.73 18.20
C LYS A 277 4.30 11.03 17.61
N LEU A 278 4.19 12.05 16.77
CA LEU A 278 2.92 12.38 16.11
C LEU A 278 2.50 11.26 15.14
N THR A 279 3.33 10.97 14.13
CA THR A 279 2.97 10.10 13.01
C THR A 279 3.19 8.60 13.28
N GLY A 280 4.19 8.27 14.09
CA GLY A 280 4.55 6.89 14.42
C GLY A 280 3.91 6.34 15.69
N MET A 281 3.53 7.20 16.63
CA MET A 281 2.96 6.79 17.92
C MET A 281 1.50 7.22 18.11
N ALA A 282 1.18 8.51 17.93
CA ALA A 282 -0.17 9.02 18.20
C ALA A 282 -1.19 8.68 17.09
N GLU A 283 -0.84 8.88 15.82
CA GLU A 283 -1.72 8.60 14.68
C GLU A 283 -2.24 7.16 14.62
N PRO A 284 -1.43 6.10 14.83
CA PRO A 284 -1.94 4.74 14.85
C PRO A 284 -3.03 4.50 15.90
N ILE A 285 -2.92 5.14 17.07
CA ILE A 285 -3.94 5.09 18.13
C ILE A 285 -5.18 5.86 17.68
N ALA A 286 -5.00 7.08 17.17
CA ALA A 286 -6.08 7.96 16.74
C ALA A 286 -6.91 7.35 15.59
N TYR A 287 -6.26 6.68 14.64
CA TYR A 287 -6.90 6.03 13.50
C TYR A 287 -7.31 4.58 13.75
N PHE A 288 -6.99 3.98 14.90
CA PHE A 288 -7.37 2.61 15.23
C PHE A 288 -8.87 2.31 15.06
N PRO A 289 -9.82 3.19 15.48
CA PRO A 289 -11.25 2.95 15.28
C PRO A 289 -11.64 2.83 13.80
N LEU A 290 -10.91 3.48 12.90
CA LEU A 290 -11.16 3.45 11.45
C LEU A 290 -10.94 2.04 10.87
N LEU A 291 -10.12 1.19 11.50
CA LEU A 291 -9.86 -0.20 11.09
C LEU A 291 -11.14 -1.04 11.11
N PHE A 292 -12.08 -0.75 12.01
CA PHE A 292 -13.37 -1.45 12.09
C PHE A 292 -14.42 -0.83 11.18
N ALA A 293 -14.34 0.48 10.91
CA ALA A 293 -15.28 1.18 10.05
C ALA A 293 -15.04 0.91 8.55
N ALA A 294 -13.78 0.80 8.11
CA ALA A 294 -13.44 0.65 6.70
C ALA A 294 -13.96 -0.64 6.02
N PRO A 295 -13.85 -1.84 6.64
CA PRO A 295 -14.40 -3.08 6.06
C PRO A 295 -15.92 -3.04 5.92
N LEU A 296 -16.60 -2.27 6.75
CA LEU A 296 -18.06 -2.15 6.65
C LEU A 296 -18.48 -1.34 5.41
N GLY A 297 -17.64 -0.41 4.93
CA GLY A 297 -17.85 0.28 3.66
C GLY A 297 -17.78 -0.65 2.44
N SER A 298 -16.93 -1.68 2.48
CA SER A 298 -16.83 -2.67 1.40
C SER A 298 -18.05 -3.62 1.36
N VAL A 299 -18.73 -3.83 2.49
CA VAL A 299 -20.04 -4.53 2.55
C VAL A 299 -21.13 -3.76 1.80
N LEU A 300 -21.08 -2.42 1.80
CA LEU A 300 -22.13 -1.58 1.22
C LEU A 300 -22.03 -1.47 -0.30
N SER A 301 -20.82 -1.50 -0.88
CA SER A 301 -20.61 -1.41 -2.33
C SER A 301 -21.47 -2.38 -3.19
N PRO A 302 -21.53 -3.70 -2.90
CA PRO A 302 -22.41 -4.62 -3.62
C PRO A 302 -23.91 -4.41 -3.32
N GLN A 303 -24.26 -3.86 -2.15
CA GLN A 303 -25.66 -3.55 -1.82
C GLN A 303 -26.17 -2.34 -2.62
N VAL A 304 -25.31 -1.35 -2.89
CA VAL A 304 -25.63 -0.22 -3.78
C VAL A 304 -25.88 -0.73 -5.21
N SER A 305 -25.00 -1.58 -5.74
CA SER A 305 -25.15 -2.15 -7.10
C SER A 305 -26.41 -3.01 -7.28
N SER A 306 -26.85 -3.73 -6.23
CA SER A 306 -28.08 -4.54 -6.26
C SER A 306 -29.36 -3.72 -6.04
N ALA A 307 -29.29 -2.62 -5.29
CA ALA A 307 -30.39 -1.69 -5.11
C ALA A 307 -30.74 -0.92 -6.40
N PHE A 308 -29.75 -0.57 -7.22
CA PHE A 308 -29.97 0.01 -8.55
C PHE A 308 -30.78 -0.91 -9.48
N LYS A 309 -30.57 -2.23 -9.40
CA LYS A 309 -31.33 -3.22 -10.18
C LYS A 309 -32.75 -3.44 -9.66
N THR A 310 -32.95 -3.34 -8.35
CA THR A 310 -34.24 -3.61 -7.70
C THR A 310 -35.09 -2.35 -7.46
N LYS A 311 -34.60 -1.17 -7.88
CA LYS A 311 -35.21 0.16 -7.66
C LYS A 311 -35.59 0.45 -6.20
N SER A 312 -34.98 -0.24 -5.22
CA SER A 312 -35.34 -0.17 -3.80
C SER A 312 -34.54 0.89 -3.03
N PHE A 313 -34.41 2.08 -3.62
CA PHE A 313 -33.53 3.15 -3.12
C PHE A 313 -33.83 3.59 -1.68
N GLY A 314 -35.09 3.61 -1.25
CA GLY A 314 -35.44 3.97 0.13
C GLY A 314 -34.89 3.00 1.17
N LYS A 315 -34.88 1.68 0.89
CA LYS A 315 -34.29 0.68 1.79
C LYS A 315 -32.77 0.76 1.80
N LEU A 316 -32.15 1.09 0.66
CA LEU A 316 -30.72 1.33 0.56
C LEU A 316 -30.31 2.56 1.37
N LEU A 317 -30.98 3.71 1.17
CA LEU A 317 -30.68 4.95 1.87
C LEU A 317 -30.83 4.79 3.38
N ARG A 318 -31.86 4.08 3.85
CA ARG A 318 -32.04 3.79 5.28
C ARG A 318 -30.93 2.90 5.85
N LYS A 319 -30.43 1.93 5.07
CA LYS A 319 -29.28 1.10 5.48
C LYS A 319 -27.97 1.91 5.50
N ILE A 320 -27.75 2.75 4.50
CA ILE A 320 -26.59 3.65 4.44
C ILE A 320 -26.63 4.62 5.63
N SER A 321 -27.77 5.22 5.94
CA SER A 321 -27.90 6.16 7.05
C SER A 321 -27.71 5.48 8.41
N LEU A 322 -28.28 4.28 8.62
CA LEU A 322 -28.04 3.47 9.83
C LEU A 322 -26.55 3.11 9.96
N PHE A 323 -25.90 2.79 8.86
CA PHE A 323 -24.49 2.48 8.84
C PHE A 323 -23.63 3.69 9.21
N TYR A 324 -23.85 4.84 8.57
CA TYR A 324 -23.16 6.08 8.91
C TYR A 324 -23.39 6.44 10.37
N LEU A 325 -24.63 6.38 10.87
CA LEU A 325 -24.94 6.65 12.27
C LEU A 325 -24.19 5.72 13.23
N ALA A 326 -24.19 4.41 12.96
CA ALA A 326 -23.48 3.44 13.78
C ALA A 326 -21.96 3.68 13.77
N ALA A 327 -21.38 3.96 12.59
CA ALA A 327 -19.97 4.27 12.44
C ALA A 327 -19.60 5.58 13.17
N THR A 328 -20.41 6.62 13.04
CA THR A 328 -20.18 7.90 13.73
C THR A 328 -20.30 7.74 15.24
N CYS A 329 -21.32 7.04 15.75
CA CYS A 329 -21.44 6.76 17.18
C CYS A 329 -20.25 5.95 17.71
N PHE A 330 -19.80 4.94 16.97
CA PHE A 330 -18.62 4.16 17.33
C PHE A 330 -17.35 5.01 17.37
N CYS A 331 -17.11 5.83 16.34
CA CYS A 331 -15.96 6.74 16.29
C CYS A 331 -16.02 7.82 17.38
N LEU A 332 -17.20 8.36 17.70
CA LEU A 332 -17.39 9.33 18.79
C LEU A 332 -17.11 8.70 20.15
N LEU A 333 -17.60 7.49 20.39
CA LEU A 333 -17.32 6.75 21.62
C LEU A 333 -15.82 6.47 21.75
N ALA A 334 -15.19 6.02 20.68
CA ALA A 334 -13.75 5.79 20.65
C ALA A 334 -12.95 7.08 20.87
N PHE A 335 -13.38 8.21 20.29
CA PHE A 335 -12.77 9.51 20.51
C PHE A 335 -12.82 9.93 21.98
N ILE A 336 -13.98 9.82 22.64
CA ILE A 336 -14.14 10.13 24.06
C ILE A 336 -13.23 9.23 24.92
N LEU A 337 -13.19 7.93 24.62
CA LEU A 337 -12.33 6.98 25.32
C LEU A 337 -10.84 7.29 25.13
N ILE A 338 -10.39 7.55 23.90
CA ILE A 338 -8.99 7.87 23.61
C ILE A 338 -8.59 9.17 24.32
N MET A 339 -9.44 10.19 24.32
CA MET A 339 -9.18 11.44 25.03
C MET A 339 -9.09 11.24 26.55
N TRP A 340 -9.98 10.43 27.12
CA TRP A 340 -9.98 10.15 28.56
C TRP A 340 -8.79 9.27 28.99
N LEU A 341 -8.41 8.29 28.18
CA LEU A 341 -7.29 7.38 28.44
C LEU A 341 -5.97 7.81 27.80
N ALA A 342 -5.84 9.00 27.22
CA ALA A 342 -4.68 9.38 26.40
C ALA A 342 -3.32 9.13 27.11
N ALA A 343 -3.19 9.61 28.35
CA ALA A 343 -1.97 9.45 29.15
C ALA A 343 -1.67 8.00 29.54
N PRO A 344 -2.60 7.21 30.10
CA PRO A 344 -2.34 5.80 30.41
C PRO A 344 -2.11 4.96 29.15
N LEU A 345 -2.81 5.22 28.05
CA LEU A 345 -2.61 4.49 26.79
C LEU A 345 -1.21 4.74 26.23
N ALA A 346 -0.77 6.00 26.21
CA ALA A 346 0.55 6.36 25.72
C ALA A 346 1.66 5.67 26.53
N ARG A 347 1.57 5.68 27.87
CA ARG A 347 2.54 5.00 28.76
C ARG A 347 2.51 3.48 28.66
N PHE A 348 1.34 2.90 28.40
CA PHE A 348 1.22 1.45 28.26
C PHE A 348 1.80 0.96 26.93
N LEU A 349 1.62 1.73 25.86
CA LEU A 349 2.01 1.35 24.50
C LEU A 349 3.45 1.74 24.15
N TYR A 350 3.98 2.85 24.63
CA TYR A 350 5.30 3.38 24.26
C TYR A 350 6.17 3.65 25.49
#